data_AF-A0A835CK73-F1
#
_entry.id   AF-A0A835CK73-F1
#
_cell.length_a   1.000
_cell.length_b   1.000
_cell.length_c   1.000
_cell.angle_alpha   90.00
_cell.angle_beta   90.00
_cell.angle_gamma   90.00
#
_symmetry.space_group_name_H-M   'P 1'
#
loop_
_entity.id
_entity.type
_entity.pdbx_description
1 polymer ?
#
loop_
_entity_poly.entity_id
_entity_poly.type
_entity_poly.pdbx_seq_one_letter_code
_entity_poly.pdbx_strand_id
1 'polypeptide(L)'
;MPVKPLSPTLTLKQLNQIRAQLIRNPKPQIFNRLLGVLANSSTPQNALHLYNQMLRHPFSHNHYTFTHTLKACSLLHAQTKGLEIHAHVIKSGHYADIFIQNCLLHFYIVEHDVVSALQIFESISSPDVVSWTSIISGLSKCGFEAEAIRKFSSMDVQPNSATLVSTLSACSCLRALTLGKAIHAYRLKRMNDNNIVFDNAMLDVYAKCGSLTNAEHLFANMLKRDVVSWTTMVGAYAQGGCCEVAVVLFKNMVLEWEVVPNEATIVTVLSACSSIGALSLGQWVHSYIDRRSDLAVEGNLGNALLNMYAKCGDIYTAIHIFNMLEHKDIISWGSVICGLAMNGHGKHTVELFARMLIQGVPPDDVTFIGLLSACSHAGLVKEGLMFFKAMRDTYAIAPQMQHYGCIIDMYGRAGLFEEAEDFLTSMPVEAKGPIWGALLQACKIHGNEKMFEWTKRHLLNDKHVGVGTLALLSNHYASSERWDDANRVRSRMRSSGVKKMAGCSWIELDTTTNSFDLDLCFA
;
A
#
# COMPACT_ATOMS: atom_id res chain seq x y z
N MET A 1 25.03 -1.88 -12.28
CA MET A 1 26.43 -1.75 -11.86
C MET A 1 27.09 -3.13 -11.95
N PRO A 2 28.34 -3.27 -12.46
CA PRO A 2 29.01 -4.56 -12.43
C PRO A 2 29.30 -4.94 -10.98
N VAL A 3 28.80 -6.10 -10.56
CA VAL A 3 29.00 -6.66 -9.21
C VAL A 3 30.49 -6.89 -9.01
N LYS A 4 31.11 -6.18 -8.06
CA LYS A 4 32.50 -6.45 -7.63
C LYS A 4 32.60 -7.93 -7.25
N PRO A 5 33.63 -8.67 -7.70
CA PRO A 5 33.81 -10.04 -7.30
C PRO A 5 33.98 -10.08 -5.77
N LEU A 6 33.06 -10.78 -5.09
CA LEU A 6 33.09 -11.01 -3.65
C LEU A 6 34.40 -11.72 -3.30
N SER A 7 35.32 -11.01 -2.65
CA SER A 7 36.60 -11.56 -2.21
C SER A 7 36.36 -12.61 -1.11
N PRO A 8 36.97 -13.81 -1.21
CA PRO A 8 36.80 -14.85 -0.19
C PRO A 8 37.46 -14.42 1.12
N THR A 9 36.79 -14.70 2.25
CA THR A 9 37.33 -14.48 3.60
C THR A 9 38.16 -15.67 4.12
N LEU A 10 38.17 -16.80 3.40
CA LEU A 10 39.06 -17.92 3.68
C LEU A 10 40.51 -17.55 3.38
N THR A 11 41.39 -17.72 4.38
CA THR A 11 42.84 -17.48 4.23
C THR A 11 43.48 -18.52 3.30
N LEU A 12 44.57 -18.15 2.62
CA LEU A 12 45.33 -19.07 1.75
C LEU A 12 45.75 -20.36 2.47
N LYS A 13 46.06 -20.27 3.78
CA LYS A 13 46.39 -21.42 4.63
C LYS A 13 45.21 -22.38 4.79
N GLN A 14 44.01 -21.87 5.05
CA GLN A 14 42.78 -22.67 5.13
C GLN A 14 42.45 -23.33 3.80
N LEU A 15 42.59 -22.60 2.68
CA LEU A 15 42.38 -23.15 1.34
C LEU A 15 43.35 -24.28 1.02
N ASN A 16 44.62 -24.17 1.42
CA ASN A 16 45.61 -25.23 1.23
C ASN A 16 45.33 -26.47 2.10
N GLN A 17 44.84 -26.27 3.34
CA GLN A 17 44.41 -27.39 4.20
C GLN A 17 43.21 -28.14 3.63
N ILE A 18 42.20 -27.41 3.13
CA ILE A 18 41.03 -28.00 2.47
C ILE A 18 41.45 -28.81 1.25
N ARG A 19 42.33 -28.26 0.40
CA ARG A 19 42.88 -28.98 -0.77
C ARG A 19 43.63 -30.25 -0.38
N ALA A 20 44.48 -30.18 0.64
CA ALA A 20 45.21 -31.36 1.12
C ALA A 20 44.24 -32.44 1.63
N GLN A 21 43.16 -32.05 2.30
CA GLN A 21 42.14 -32.96 2.80
C GLN A 21 41.28 -33.57 1.69
N LEU A 22 40.94 -32.81 0.64
CA LEU A 22 40.25 -33.28 -0.56
C LEU A 22 41.04 -34.38 -1.27
N ILE A 23 42.35 -34.20 -1.40
CA ILE A 23 43.25 -35.20 -1.99
C ILE A 23 43.32 -36.46 -1.11
N ARG A 24 43.35 -36.30 0.22
CA ARG A 24 43.52 -37.42 1.16
C ARG A 24 42.26 -38.26 1.35
N ASN A 25 41.08 -37.63 1.31
CA ASN A 25 39.79 -38.31 1.52
C ASN A 25 38.67 -37.55 0.78
N PRO A 26 38.43 -37.85 -0.52
CA PRO A 26 37.48 -37.11 -1.35
C PRO A 26 36.00 -37.45 -1.05
N LYS A 27 35.66 -37.92 0.16
CA LYS A 27 34.28 -38.28 0.50
C LYS A 27 33.40 -37.02 0.63
N PRO A 28 32.28 -36.92 -0.11
CA PRO A 28 31.45 -35.71 -0.16
C PRO A 28 30.83 -35.34 1.19
N GLN A 29 30.59 -36.33 2.07
CA GLN A 29 29.94 -36.14 3.38
C GLN A 29 30.67 -35.13 4.27
N ILE A 30 32.01 -35.17 4.30
CA ILE A 30 32.83 -34.29 5.15
C ILE A 30 32.71 -32.85 4.68
N PHE A 31 32.80 -32.65 3.37
CA PHE A 31 32.76 -31.33 2.75
C PHE A 31 31.35 -30.75 2.68
N ASN A 32 30.32 -31.57 2.51
CA ASN A 32 28.93 -31.11 2.52
C ASN A 32 28.52 -30.50 3.86
N ARG A 33 29.01 -31.06 4.98
CA ARG A 33 28.78 -30.45 6.30
C ARG A 33 29.41 -29.06 6.39
N LEU A 34 30.65 -28.93 5.92
CA LEU A 34 31.34 -27.64 5.87
C LEU A 34 30.64 -26.66 4.92
N LEU A 35 30.21 -27.12 3.75
CA LEU A 35 29.51 -26.33 2.74
C LEU A 35 28.18 -25.82 3.28
N GLY A 36 27.44 -26.64 4.02
CA GLY A 36 26.21 -26.23 4.71
C GLY A 36 26.45 -25.18 5.79
N VAL A 37 27.52 -25.30 6.58
CA VAL A 37 27.88 -24.27 7.58
C VAL A 37 28.26 -22.95 6.88
N LEU A 38 29.08 -23.01 5.84
CA LEU A 38 29.51 -21.82 5.09
C LEU A 38 28.33 -21.15 4.38
N ALA A 39 27.42 -21.91 3.78
CA ALA A 39 26.24 -21.38 3.10
C ALA A 39 25.26 -20.68 4.05
N ASN A 40 25.23 -21.06 5.33
CA ASN A 40 24.40 -20.42 6.36
C ASN A 40 25.17 -19.38 7.21
N SER A 41 26.44 -19.12 6.89
CA SER A 41 27.27 -18.14 7.60
C SER A 41 27.06 -16.73 7.07
N SER A 42 27.63 -15.72 7.74
CA SER A 42 27.73 -14.34 7.24
C SER A 42 28.61 -14.20 5.99
N THR A 43 29.25 -15.28 5.53
CA THR A 43 30.17 -15.30 4.37
C THR A 43 29.83 -16.43 3.39
N PRO A 44 28.62 -16.45 2.78
CA PRO A 44 28.21 -17.52 1.87
C PRO A 44 29.11 -17.66 0.62
N GLN A 45 29.89 -16.63 0.27
CA GLN A 45 30.86 -16.66 -0.83
C GLN A 45 31.94 -17.75 -0.64
N ASN A 46 32.25 -18.11 0.61
CA ASN A 46 33.20 -19.18 0.92
C ASN A 46 32.66 -20.56 0.54
N ALA A 47 31.34 -20.77 0.56
CA ALA A 47 30.73 -22.01 0.12
C ALA A 47 30.95 -22.21 -1.40
N LEU A 48 30.83 -21.14 -2.19
CA LEU A 48 31.09 -21.18 -3.64
C LEU A 48 32.58 -21.47 -3.94
N HIS A 49 33.49 -20.93 -3.13
CA HIS A 49 34.91 -21.22 -3.26
C HIS A 49 35.22 -22.69 -2.96
N LEU A 50 34.67 -23.22 -1.86
CA LEU A 50 34.82 -24.63 -1.49
C LEU A 50 34.25 -25.55 -2.58
N TYR A 51 33.07 -25.23 -3.11
CA TYR A 51 32.46 -25.94 -4.23
C TYR A 51 33.41 -26.03 -5.44
N ASN A 52 34.01 -24.91 -5.85
CA ASN A 52 34.96 -24.89 -6.97
C ASN A 52 36.21 -25.77 -6.71
N GLN A 53 36.62 -25.94 -5.46
CA GLN A 53 37.71 -26.86 -5.11
C GLN A 53 37.26 -28.32 -5.18
N MET A 54 36.04 -28.63 -4.72
CA MET A 54 35.43 -29.97 -4.82
C MET A 54 35.28 -30.38 -6.30
N LEU A 55 34.90 -29.47 -7.19
CA LEU A 55 34.77 -29.76 -8.63
C LEU A 55 36.05 -30.32 -9.29
N ARG A 56 37.23 -30.11 -8.70
CA ARG A 56 38.49 -30.66 -9.21
C ARG A 56 38.62 -32.17 -8.99
N HIS A 57 37.74 -32.78 -8.20
CA HIS A 57 37.75 -34.20 -7.86
C HIS A 57 36.38 -34.84 -8.15
N PRO A 58 36.29 -35.78 -9.12
CA PRO A 58 35.02 -36.34 -9.60
C PRO A 58 34.12 -36.94 -8.53
N PHE A 59 34.70 -37.54 -7.48
CA PHE A 59 33.95 -38.24 -6.43
C PHE A 59 33.60 -37.37 -5.20
N SER A 60 33.93 -36.08 -5.22
CA SER A 60 33.81 -35.23 -4.04
C SER A 60 32.52 -34.43 -3.95
N HIS A 61 31.60 -34.56 -4.91
CA HIS A 61 30.32 -33.85 -4.92
C HIS A 61 29.16 -34.81 -5.18
N ASN A 62 27.98 -34.47 -4.64
CA ASN A 62 26.73 -35.20 -4.81
C ASN A 62 25.53 -34.24 -4.74
N HIS A 63 24.31 -34.77 -4.68
CA HIS A 63 23.08 -33.98 -4.60
C HIS A 63 23.09 -32.94 -3.46
N TYR A 64 23.57 -33.31 -2.27
CA TYR A 64 23.72 -32.37 -1.16
C TYR A 64 24.72 -31.24 -1.45
N THR A 65 25.75 -31.47 -2.26
CA THR A 65 26.69 -30.41 -2.63
C THR A 65 25.99 -29.32 -3.43
N PHE A 66 25.16 -29.73 -4.41
CA PHE A 66 24.42 -28.81 -5.26
C PHE A 66 23.39 -27.99 -4.48
N THR A 67 22.63 -28.62 -3.58
CA THR A 67 21.59 -27.92 -2.79
C THR A 67 22.17 -26.81 -1.91
N HIS A 68 23.25 -27.08 -1.18
CA HIS A 68 23.91 -26.06 -0.35
C HIS A 68 24.56 -24.95 -1.19
N THR A 69 25.12 -25.28 -2.35
CA THR A 69 25.77 -24.30 -3.23
C THR A 69 24.74 -23.39 -3.91
N LEU A 70 23.62 -23.95 -4.37
CA LEU A 70 22.49 -23.17 -4.90
C LEU A 70 21.89 -22.24 -3.85
N LYS A 71 21.78 -22.71 -2.59
CA LYS A 71 21.37 -21.84 -1.47
C LYS A 71 22.31 -20.65 -1.29
N ALA A 72 23.62 -20.88 -1.33
CA ALA A 72 24.61 -19.80 -1.26
C ALA A 72 24.47 -18.84 -2.46
N CYS A 73 24.19 -19.34 -3.66
CA CYS A 73 23.91 -18.51 -4.83
C CYS A 73 22.68 -17.62 -4.64
N SER A 74 21.57 -18.16 -4.12
CA SER A 74 20.36 -17.37 -3.82
C SER A 74 20.63 -16.26 -2.80
N LEU A 75 21.41 -16.54 -1.75
CA LEU A 75 21.74 -15.53 -0.73
C LEU A 75 22.66 -14.41 -1.26
N LEU A 76 23.47 -14.71 -2.27
CA LEU A 76 24.42 -13.78 -2.86
C LEU A 76 23.90 -13.07 -4.12
N HIS A 77 22.71 -13.45 -4.60
CA HIS A 77 22.22 -13.08 -5.93
C HIS A 77 23.25 -13.35 -7.04
N ALA A 78 23.94 -14.48 -6.93
CA ALA A 78 25.04 -14.86 -7.83
C ALA A 78 24.52 -15.58 -9.08
N GLN A 79 23.78 -14.86 -9.93
CA GLN A 79 23.05 -15.41 -11.08
C GLN A 79 23.92 -16.30 -11.98
N THR A 80 25.06 -15.78 -12.46
CA THR A 80 25.99 -16.52 -13.34
C THR A 80 26.44 -17.83 -12.71
N LYS A 81 26.76 -17.81 -11.41
CA LYS A 81 27.23 -19.00 -10.71
C LYS A 81 26.12 -20.03 -10.52
N GLY A 82 24.89 -19.58 -10.26
CA GLY A 82 23.72 -20.45 -10.21
C GLY A 82 23.46 -21.14 -11.55
N LEU A 83 23.59 -20.42 -12.67
CA LEU A 83 23.47 -21.00 -14.02
C LEU A 83 24.56 -22.03 -14.32
N GLU A 84 25.81 -21.77 -13.93
CA GLU A 84 26.91 -22.76 -14.03
C GLU A 84 26.58 -24.03 -13.24
N ILE A 85 26.05 -23.89 -12.02
CA ILE A 85 25.68 -25.01 -11.18
C ILE A 85 24.50 -25.79 -11.78
N HIS A 86 23.48 -25.10 -12.28
CA HIS A 86 22.34 -25.74 -12.94
C HIS A 86 22.80 -26.56 -14.16
N ALA A 87 23.64 -25.98 -15.02
CA ALA A 87 24.23 -26.70 -16.15
C ALA A 87 25.05 -27.93 -15.70
N HIS A 88 25.77 -27.81 -14.58
CA HIS A 88 26.53 -28.93 -14.03
C HIS A 88 25.63 -30.04 -13.46
N VAL A 89 24.53 -29.69 -12.79
CA VAL A 89 23.51 -30.65 -12.31
C VAL A 89 22.96 -31.48 -13.48
N ILE A 90 22.65 -30.84 -14.61
CA ILE A 90 22.18 -31.51 -15.82
C ILE A 90 23.27 -32.45 -16.37
N LYS A 91 24.48 -31.94 -16.58
CA LYS A 91 25.60 -32.71 -17.15
C LYS A 91 26.04 -33.91 -16.29
N SER A 92 25.89 -33.80 -14.98
CA SER A 92 26.26 -34.86 -14.03
C SER A 92 25.13 -35.88 -13.80
N GLY A 93 23.98 -35.73 -14.44
CA GLY A 93 22.84 -36.66 -14.33
C GLY A 93 22.05 -36.56 -13.03
N HIS A 94 22.27 -35.52 -12.21
CA HIS A 94 21.59 -35.33 -10.93
C HIS A 94 20.27 -34.56 -11.04
N TYR A 95 19.90 -34.08 -12.24
CA TYR A 95 18.73 -33.20 -12.43
C TYR A 95 17.39 -33.80 -12.01
N ALA A 96 17.24 -35.14 -12.05
CA ALA A 96 16.02 -35.81 -11.65
C ALA A 96 15.80 -35.87 -10.12
N ASP A 97 16.75 -35.39 -9.31
CA ASP A 97 16.61 -35.33 -7.85
C ASP A 97 15.68 -34.18 -7.45
N ILE A 98 14.55 -34.52 -6.82
CA ILE A 98 13.52 -33.58 -6.37
C ILE A 98 14.05 -32.48 -5.44
N PHE A 99 15.03 -32.78 -4.59
CA PHE A 99 15.61 -31.78 -3.69
C PHE A 99 16.43 -30.75 -4.47
N ILE A 100 17.14 -31.19 -5.53
CA ILE A 100 17.87 -30.28 -6.40
C ILE A 100 16.90 -29.43 -7.23
N GLN A 101 15.86 -30.03 -7.79
CA GLN A 101 14.82 -29.31 -8.53
C GLN A 101 14.14 -28.26 -7.65
N ASN A 102 13.80 -28.59 -6.40
CA ASN A 102 13.25 -27.65 -5.41
C ASN A 102 14.23 -26.51 -5.07
N CYS A 103 15.53 -26.79 -4.94
CA CYS A 103 16.55 -25.75 -4.75
C CYS A 103 16.71 -24.84 -5.99
N LEU A 104 16.62 -25.41 -7.20
CA LEU A 104 16.65 -24.63 -8.44
C LEU A 104 15.40 -23.75 -8.57
N LEU A 105 14.21 -24.28 -8.25
CA LEU A 105 12.97 -23.49 -8.19
C LEU A 105 13.15 -22.27 -7.28
N HIS A 106 13.60 -22.49 -6.05
CA HIS A 106 13.87 -21.39 -5.11
C HIS A 106 14.89 -20.40 -5.67
N PHE A 107 15.98 -20.88 -6.30
CA PHE A 107 16.99 -20.01 -6.90
C PHE A 107 16.39 -19.10 -7.98
N TYR A 108 15.66 -19.63 -8.95
CA TYR A 108 15.09 -18.84 -10.03
C TYR A 108 14.02 -17.86 -9.53
N ILE A 109 13.23 -18.23 -8.51
CA ILE A 109 12.26 -17.34 -7.88
C ILE A 109 12.94 -16.15 -7.19
N VAL A 110 14.03 -16.38 -6.46
CA VAL A 110 14.81 -15.31 -5.80
C VAL A 110 15.44 -14.36 -6.82
N GLU A 111 15.85 -14.88 -7.98
CA GLU A 111 16.36 -14.08 -9.10
C GLU A 111 15.25 -13.43 -9.95
N HIS A 112 13.98 -13.55 -9.53
CA HIS A 112 12.80 -13.04 -10.24
C HIS A 112 12.61 -13.60 -11.67
N ASP A 113 13.24 -14.73 -12.00
CA ASP A 113 13.08 -15.44 -13.27
C ASP A 113 11.98 -16.50 -13.15
N VAL A 114 10.75 -16.03 -13.21
CA VAL A 114 9.53 -16.86 -13.10
C VAL A 114 9.41 -17.85 -14.26
N VAL A 115 9.91 -17.51 -15.45
CA VAL A 115 9.82 -18.37 -16.64
C VAL A 115 10.64 -19.63 -16.44
N SER A 116 11.92 -19.50 -16.04
CA SER A 116 12.77 -20.64 -15.74
C SER A 116 12.24 -21.45 -14.55
N ALA A 117 11.69 -20.79 -13.53
CA ALA A 117 11.06 -21.48 -12.40
C ALA A 117 9.86 -22.34 -12.85
N LEU A 118 8.98 -21.82 -13.71
CA LEU A 118 7.85 -22.59 -14.25
C LEU A 118 8.31 -23.78 -15.10
N GLN A 119 9.32 -23.59 -15.95
CA GLN A 119 9.89 -24.67 -16.77
C GLN A 119 10.46 -25.80 -15.91
N ILE A 120 11.14 -25.46 -14.81
CA ILE A 120 11.64 -26.47 -13.87
C ILE A 120 10.48 -27.16 -13.17
N PHE A 121 9.46 -26.41 -12.74
CA PHE A 121 8.30 -27.01 -12.08
C PHE A 121 7.59 -28.02 -12.99
N GLU A 122 7.41 -27.67 -14.27
CA GLU A 122 6.78 -28.53 -15.29
C GLU A 122 7.61 -29.76 -15.65
N SER A 123 8.93 -29.75 -15.40
CA SER A 123 9.80 -30.91 -15.63
C SER A 123 9.78 -31.92 -14.46
N ILE A 124 9.22 -31.55 -13.30
CA ILE A 124 9.12 -32.44 -12.15
C ILE A 124 7.99 -33.45 -12.39
N SER A 125 8.35 -34.73 -12.48
CA SER A 125 7.37 -35.79 -12.77
C SER A 125 6.34 -36.03 -11.66
N SER A 126 6.73 -35.82 -10.40
CA SER A 126 5.86 -35.96 -9.22
C SER A 126 6.18 -34.86 -8.21
N PRO A 127 5.61 -33.65 -8.38
CA PRO A 127 5.89 -32.52 -7.50
C PRO A 127 5.43 -32.79 -6.07
N ASP A 128 6.32 -32.56 -5.10
CA ASP A 128 5.98 -32.68 -3.68
C ASP A 128 5.39 -31.37 -3.13
N VAL A 129 4.96 -31.37 -1.86
CA VAL A 129 4.42 -30.18 -1.21
C VAL A 129 5.41 -29.01 -1.22
N VAL A 130 6.72 -29.27 -1.25
CA VAL A 130 7.76 -28.24 -1.28
C VAL A 130 7.86 -27.63 -2.67
N SER A 131 7.78 -28.42 -3.75
CA SER A 131 7.72 -27.94 -5.14
C SER A 131 6.52 -27.01 -5.33
N TRP A 132 5.33 -27.47 -4.93
CA TRP A 132 4.09 -26.70 -5.02
C TRP A 132 4.14 -25.42 -4.19
N THR A 133 4.60 -25.50 -2.93
CA THR A 133 4.74 -24.32 -2.06
C THR A 133 5.72 -23.31 -2.65
N SER A 134 6.85 -23.78 -3.18
CA SER A 134 7.88 -22.92 -3.78
C SER A 134 7.30 -22.14 -4.95
N ILE A 135 6.67 -22.81 -5.92
CA ILE A 135 6.15 -22.13 -7.11
C ILE A 135 5.00 -21.18 -6.77
N ILE A 136 4.07 -21.56 -5.90
CA ILE A 136 2.93 -20.71 -5.50
C ILE A 136 3.43 -19.46 -4.75
N SER A 137 4.36 -19.64 -3.80
CA SER A 137 4.95 -18.52 -3.05
C SER A 137 5.75 -17.59 -3.95
N GLY A 138 6.53 -18.15 -4.88
CA GLY A 138 7.30 -17.38 -5.85
C GLY A 138 6.43 -16.54 -6.77
N LEU A 139 5.40 -17.15 -7.38
CA LEU A 139 4.44 -16.45 -8.23
C LEU A 139 3.74 -15.31 -7.49
N SER A 140 3.28 -15.56 -6.26
CA SER A 140 2.67 -14.52 -5.43
C SER A 140 3.62 -13.36 -5.12
N LYS A 141 4.90 -13.65 -4.81
CA LYS A 141 5.91 -12.61 -4.52
C LYS A 141 6.35 -11.83 -5.76
N CYS A 142 6.26 -12.42 -6.94
CA CYS A 142 6.60 -11.78 -8.20
C CYS A 142 5.41 -11.05 -8.86
N GLY A 143 4.26 -10.93 -8.20
CA GLY A 143 3.08 -10.23 -8.74
C GLY A 143 2.30 -11.01 -9.80
N PHE A 144 2.41 -12.35 -9.80
CA PHE A 144 1.64 -13.25 -10.66
C PHE A 144 0.56 -13.98 -9.83
N GLU A 145 -0.27 -13.22 -9.11
CA GLU A 145 -1.22 -13.75 -8.13
C GLU A 145 -2.27 -14.67 -8.77
N ALA A 146 -2.70 -14.35 -10.00
CA ALA A 146 -3.66 -15.16 -10.73
C ALA A 146 -3.07 -16.54 -11.09
N GLU A 147 -1.79 -16.59 -11.47
CA GLU A 147 -1.09 -17.84 -11.73
C GLU A 147 -0.89 -18.64 -10.44
N ALA A 148 -0.54 -17.97 -9.33
CA ALA A 148 -0.38 -18.61 -8.04
C ALA A 148 -1.66 -19.33 -7.60
N ILE A 149 -2.83 -18.68 -7.76
CA ILE A 149 -4.14 -19.28 -7.48
C ILE A 149 -4.45 -20.45 -8.43
N ARG A 150 -4.12 -20.33 -9.72
CA ARG A 150 -4.29 -21.43 -10.68
C ARG A 150 -3.44 -22.64 -10.30
N LYS A 151 -2.16 -22.44 -9.96
CA LYS A 151 -1.26 -23.52 -9.51
C LYS A 151 -1.74 -24.16 -8.20
N PHE A 152 -2.23 -23.38 -7.25
CA PHE A 152 -2.86 -23.92 -6.03
C PHE A 152 -4.09 -24.79 -6.35
N SER A 153 -4.91 -24.36 -7.30
CA SER A 153 -6.12 -25.10 -7.71
C SER A 153 -5.80 -26.42 -8.42
N SER A 154 -4.64 -26.51 -9.08
CA SER A 154 -4.15 -27.75 -9.71
C SER A 154 -3.34 -28.66 -8.77
N MET A 155 -3.13 -28.24 -7.52
CA MET A 155 -2.33 -29.00 -6.56
C MET A 155 -3.05 -30.30 -6.19
N ASP A 156 -2.35 -31.43 -6.34
CA ASP A 156 -2.84 -32.79 -6.13
C ASP A 156 -2.39 -33.41 -4.80
N VAL A 157 -1.51 -32.71 -4.08
CA VAL A 157 -1.05 -33.09 -2.73
C VAL A 157 -1.63 -32.17 -1.66
N GLN A 158 -1.62 -32.62 -0.40
CA GLN A 158 -2.19 -31.83 0.69
C GLN A 158 -1.36 -30.55 0.94
N PRO A 159 -1.96 -29.34 0.89
CA PRO A 159 -1.25 -28.10 1.16
C PRO A 159 -0.85 -28.01 2.64
N ASN A 160 0.33 -27.42 2.88
CA ASN A 160 0.80 -27.09 4.23
C ASN A 160 0.46 -25.63 4.57
N SER A 161 0.72 -25.21 5.81
CA SER A 161 0.39 -23.85 6.28
C SER A 161 1.05 -22.75 5.43
N ALA A 162 2.28 -22.97 4.94
CA ALA A 162 2.99 -22.01 4.09
C ALA A 162 2.36 -21.90 2.69
N THR A 163 1.90 -23.02 2.11
CA THR A 163 1.14 -23.03 0.85
C THR A 163 -0.14 -22.20 0.99
N LEU A 164 -0.89 -22.42 2.07
CA LEU A 164 -2.15 -21.70 2.30
C LEU A 164 -1.91 -20.21 2.52
N VAL A 165 -0.92 -19.82 3.33
CA VAL A 165 -0.56 -18.40 3.55
C VAL A 165 -0.19 -17.70 2.25
N SER A 166 0.64 -18.34 1.41
CA SER A 166 1.05 -17.77 0.12
C SER A 166 -0.14 -17.63 -0.83
N THR A 167 -1.06 -18.58 -0.82
CA THR A 167 -2.30 -18.52 -1.61
C THR A 167 -3.24 -17.41 -1.10
N LEU A 168 -3.35 -17.23 0.22
CA LEU A 168 -4.14 -16.15 0.82
C LEU A 168 -3.58 -14.77 0.48
N SER A 169 -2.26 -14.61 0.43
CA SER A 169 -1.63 -13.36 -0.05
C SER A 169 -2.07 -13.02 -1.47
N ALA A 170 -2.04 -13.99 -2.39
CA ALA A 170 -2.56 -13.82 -3.75
C ALA A 170 -4.08 -13.53 -3.77
N CYS A 171 -4.87 -14.20 -2.92
CA CYS A 171 -6.30 -13.95 -2.78
C CYS A 171 -6.59 -12.51 -2.30
N SER A 172 -5.76 -11.98 -1.41
CA SER A 172 -5.90 -10.63 -0.87
C SER A 172 -5.69 -9.58 -1.95
N CYS A 173 -4.61 -9.71 -2.75
CA CYS A 173 -4.33 -8.82 -3.88
C CYS A 173 -5.46 -8.84 -4.93
N LEU A 174 -5.98 -10.03 -5.26
CA LEU A 174 -7.04 -10.20 -6.25
C LEU A 174 -8.46 -10.05 -5.68
N ARG A 175 -8.59 -9.76 -4.38
CA ARG A 175 -9.87 -9.68 -3.66
C ARG A 175 -10.75 -10.94 -3.86
N ALA A 176 -10.12 -12.12 -3.93
CA ALA A 176 -10.74 -13.40 -4.19
C ALA A 176 -11.41 -14.00 -2.93
N LEU A 177 -12.45 -13.32 -2.42
CA LEU A 177 -13.12 -13.66 -1.15
C LEU A 177 -13.62 -15.11 -1.08
N THR A 178 -14.18 -15.63 -2.18
CA THR A 178 -14.73 -16.99 -2.23
C THR A 178 -13.66 -18.04 -1.97
N LEU A 179 -12.50 -17.90 -2.59
CA LEU A 179 -11.38 -18.82 -2.39
C LEU A 179 -10.79 -18.66 -0.98
N GLY A 180 -10.64 -17.43 -0.49
CA GLY A 180 -10.21 -17.17 0.88
C GLY A 180 -11.09 -17.87 1.92
N LYS A 181 -12.43 -17.77 1.78
CA LYS A 181 -13.39 -18.47 2.64
C LYS A 181 -13.25 -19.99 2.55
N ALA A 182 -13.04 -20.54 1.35
CA ALA A 182 -12.81 -21.97 1.16
C ALA A 182 -11.53 -22.44 1.87
N ILE A 183 -10.43 -21.68 1.77
CA ILE A 183 -9.17 -21.96 2.46
C ILE A 183 -9.34 -21.88 3.98
N HIS A 184 -10.04 -20.87 4.49
CA HIS A 184 -10.33 -20.74 5.92
C HIS A 184 -11.14 -21.94 6.43
N ALA A 185 -12.21 -22.31 5.73
CA ALA A 185 -13.02 -23.49 6.08
C ALA A 185 -12.21 -24.80 5.99
N TYR A 186 -11.30 -24.91 5.02
CA TYR A 186 -10.40 -26.06 4.88
C TYR A 186 -9.48 -26.19 6.10
N ARG A 187 -8.84 -25.10 6.54
CA ARG A 187 -7.97 -25.09 7.73
C ARG A 187 -8.74 -25.51 8.97
N LEU A 188 -9.90 -24.91 9.23
CA LEU A 188 -10.73 -25.24 10.40
C LEU A 188 -11.14 -26.72 10.45
N LYS A 189 -11.30 -27.38 9.29
CA LYS A 189 -11.69 -28.80 9.21
C LYS A 189 -10.53 -29.78 9.30
N ARG A 190 -9.33 -29.40 8.83
CA ARG A 190 -8.22 -30.35 8.59
C ARG A 190 -6.95 -30.04 9.36
N MET A 191 -6.81 -28.86 9.95
CA MET A 191 -5.61 -28.43 10.63
C MET A 191 -5.98 -27.96 12.03
N ASN A 192 -5.45 -28.63 13.05
CA ASN A 192 -5.66 -28.28 14.45
C ASN A 192 -4.42 -27.55 15.00
N ASP A 193 -3.91 -26.58 14.23
CA ASP A 193 -2.73 -25.78 14.57
C ASP A 193 -3.10 -24.30 14.74
N ASN A 194 -2.70 -23.69 15.84
CA ASN A 194 -2.80 -22.24 16.00
C ASN A 194 -1.61 -21.59 15.29
N ASN A 195 -1.88 -20.82 14.24
CA ASN A 195 -0.86 -20.22 13.40
C ASN A 195 -1.22 -18.76 13.13
N ILE A 196 -0.64 -17.88 13.93
CA ILE A 196 -0.84 -16.43 13.84
C ILE A 196 -0.52 -15.87 12.45
N VAL A 197 0.43 -16.46 11.72
CA VAL A 197 0.78 -16.03 10.36
C VAL A 197 -0.36 -16.35 9.40
N PHE A 198 -1.00 -17.51 9.54
CA PHE A 198 -2.21 -17.82 8.77
C PHE A 198 -3.35 -16.88 9.13
N ASP A 199 -3.62 -16.70 10.42
CA ASP A 199 -4.75 -15.91 10.88
C ASP A 199 -4.61 -14.44 10.42
N ASN A 200 -3.40 -13.88 10.46
CA ASN A 200 -3.07 -12.57 9.89
C ASN A 200 -3.26 -12.51 8.38
N ALA A 201 -2.82 -13.53 7.62
CA ALA A 201 -3.05 -13.59 6.17
C ALA A 201 -4.55 -13.66 5.83
N MET A 202 -5.32 -14.37 6.64
CA MET A 202 -6.77 -14.49 6.47
C MET A 202 -7.51 -13.21 6.87
N LEU A 203 -7.05 -12.51 7.91
CA LEU A 203 -7.53 -11.17 8.27
C LEU A 203 -7.31 -10.18 7.12
N ASP A 204 -6.13 -10.19 6.50
CA ASP A 204 -5.83 -9.31 5.34
C ASP A 204 -6.77 -9.60 4.16
N VAL A 205 -7.06 -10.87 3.87
CA VAL A 205 -8.06 -11.24 2.84
C VAL A 205 -9.43 -10.66 3.18
N TYR A 206 -9.93 -10.85 4.42
CA TYR A 206 -11.24 -10.32 4.80
C TYR A 206 -11.27 -8.79 4.78
N ALA A 207 -10.21 -8.12 5.25
CA ALA A 207 -10.06 -6.68 5.24
C ALA A 207 -10.11 -6.13 3.80
N LYS A 208 -9.22 -6.59 2.90
CA LYS A 208 -9.15 -6.10 1.51
C LYS A 208 -10.39 -6.44 0.69
N CYS A 209 -11.09 -7.53 1.03
CA CYS A 209 -12.37 -7.88 0.40
C CYS A 209 -13.57 -7.09 0.97
N GLY A 210 -13.38 -6.25 1.99
CA GLY A 210 -14.45 -5.49 2.65
C GLY A 210 -15.39 -6.35 3.51
N SER A 211 -14.98 -7.55 3.88
CA SER A 211 -15.75 -8.50 4.67
C SER A 211 -15.50 -8.31 6.18
N LEU A 212 -15.75 -7.11 6.70
CA LEU A 212 -15.42 -6.72 8.08
C LEU A 212 -15.99 -7.65 9.15
N THR A 213 -17.24 -8.12 9.01
CA THR A 213 -17.85 -9.07 9.97
C THR A 213 -17.06 -10.37 10.12
N ASN A 214 -16.52 -10.91 9.02
CA ASN A 214 -15.70 -12.12 9.08
C ASN A 214 -14.30 -11.82 9.64
N ALA A 215 -13.77 -10.61 9.40
CA ALA A 215 -12.50 -10.17 9.99
C ALA A 215 -12.64 -10.02 11.52
N GLU A 216 -13.69 -9.36 11.99
CA GLU A 216 -14.05 -9.22 13.41
C GLU A 216 -14.19 -10.58 14.09
N HIS A 217 -14.96 -11.48 13.50
CA HIS A 217 -15.15 -12.82 14.04
C HIS A 217 -13.83 -13.59 14.13
N LEU A 218 -12.99 -13.52 13.10
CA LEU A 218 -11.67 -14.16 13.13
C LEU A 218 -10.80 -13.54 14.22
N PHE A 219 -10.67 -12.22 14.25
CA PHE A 219 -9.85 -11.48 15.21
C PHE A 219 -10.24 -11.77 16.66
N ALA A 220 -11.55 -11.80 16.95
CA ALA A 220 -12.07 -12.11 18.28
C ALA A 220 -11.67 -13.53 18.73
N ASN A 221 -11.63 -14.50 17.82
CA ASN A 221 -11.31 -15.90 18.09
C ASN A 221 -9.81 -16.23 18.00
N MET A 222 -8.94 -15.28 17.66
CA MET A 222 -7.49 -15.51 17.68
C MET A 222 -6.98 -15.69 19.11
N LEU A 223 -6.24 -16.78 19.36
CA LEU A 223 -5.66 -17.06 20.68
C LEU A 223 -4.57 -16.04 21.08
N LYS A 224 -3.82 -15.54 20.10
CA LYS A 224 -2.82 -14.50 20.29
C LYS A 224 -2.89 -13.56 19.11
N ARG A 225 -2.94 -12.26 19.40
CA ARG A 225 -2.90 -11.17 18.43
C ARG A 225 -1.54 -10.52 18.53
N ASP A 226 -0.91 -10.26 17.39
CA ASP A 226 0.34 -9.51 17.33
C ASP A 226 0.10 -8.15 16.69
N VAL A 227 1.18 -7.37 16.54
CA VAL A 227 1.11 -6.04 15.94
C VAL A 227 0.44 -6.11 14.56
N VAL A 228 0.69 -7.15 13.77
CA VAL A 228 0.11 -7.30 12.43
C VAL A 228 -1.40 -7.53 12.53
N SER A 229 -1.89 -8.39 13.44
CA SER A 229 -3.33 -8.60 13.64
C SER A 229 -4.06 -7.29 13.93
N TRP A 230 -3.51 -6.49 14.85
CA TRP A 230 -4.07 -5.20 15.25
C TRP A 230 -3.98 -4.16 14.12
N THR A 231 -2.82 -4.01 13.48
CA THR A 231 -2.64 -3.07 12.36
C THR A 231 -3.61 -3.38 11.22
N THR A 232 -3.80 -4.66 10.87
CA THR A 232 -4.72 -5.07 9.82
C THR A 232 -6.17 -4.70 10.16
N MET A 233 -6.62 -4.92 11.41
CA MET A 233 -7.97 -4.55 11.81
C MET A 233 -8.19 -3.04 11.84
N VAL A 234 -7.25 -2.29 12.44
CA VAL A 234 -7.30 -0.82 12.46
C VAL A 234 -7.35 -0.26 11.03
N GLY A 235 -6.51 -0.79 10.13
CA GLY A 235 -6.51 -0.43 8.71
C GLY A 235 -7.81 -0.80 7.99
N ALA A 236 -8.38 -1.96 8.28
CA ALA A 236 -9.63 -2.41 7.68
C ALA A 236 -10.79 -1.45 7.98
N TYR A 237 -10.92 -1.00 9.23
CA TYR A 237 -11.95 -0.03 9.61
C TYR A 237 -11.66 1.36 9.06
N ALA A 238 -10.41 1.81 9.10
CA ALA A 238 -10.02 3.12 8.56
C ALA A 238 -10.32 3.21 7.04
N GLN A 239 -9.93 2.19 6.27
CA GLN A 239 -10.20 2.12 4.83
C GLN A 239 -11.68 1.87 4.50
N GLY A 240 -12.41 1.18 5.40
CA GLY A 240 -13.85 0.97 5.29
C GLY A 240 -14.69 2.22 5.59
N GLY A 241 -14.06 3.33 6.00
CA GLY A 241 -14.74 4.58 6.38
C GLY A 241 -15.29 4.59 7.81
N CYS A 242 -15.07 3.53 8.58
CA CYS A 242 -15.44 3.41 9.99
C CYS A 242 -14.30 3.88 10.90
N CYS A 243 -13.81 5.11 10.66
CA CYS A 243 -12.62 5.64 11.32
C CYS A 243 -12.74 5.67 12.86
N GLU A 244 -13.94 5.90 13.42
CA GLU A 244 -14.18 5.85 14.87
C GLU A 244 -13.84 4.48 15.47
N VAL A 245 -14.23 3.39 14.81
CA VAL A 245 -13.95 2.03 15.28
C VAL A 245 -12.45 1.73 15.18
N ALA A 246 -11.79 2.21 14.12
CA ALA A 246 -10.34 2.08 13.97
C ALA A 246 -9.59 2.72 15.14
N VAL A 247 -10.06 3.89 15.57
CA VAL A 247 -9.52 4.63 16.70
C VAL A 247 -9.74 3.88 18.02
N VAL A 248 -10.95 3.38 18.26
CA VAL A 248 -11.26 2.62 19.47
C VAL A 248 -10.37 1.37 19.55
N LEU A 249 -10.18 0.67 18.44
CA LEU A 249 -9.26 -0.47 18.39
C LEU A 249 -7.82 -0.09 18.68
N PHE A 250 -7.33 1.04 18.18
CA PHE A 250 -6.01 1.53 18.54
C PHE A 250 -5.89 1.86 20.02
N LYS A 251 -6.90 2.51 20.63
CA LYS A 251 -6.92 2.76 22.07
C LYS A 251 -6.87 1.44 22.85
N ASN A 252 -7.65 0.43 22.46
CA ASN A 252 -7.62 -0.89 23.09
C ASN A 252 -6.24 -1.53 22.97
N MET A 253 -5.62 -1.48 21.79
CA MET A 253 -4.25 -1.97 21.58
C MET A 253 -3.24 -1.32 22.53
N VAL A 254 -3.35 0.00 22.75
CA VAL A 254 -2.47 0.75 23.67
C VAL A 254 -2.78 0.44 25.14
N LEU A 255 -4.05 0.31 25.50
CA LEU A 255 -4.51 0.10 26.88
C LEU A 255 -4.34 -1.34 27.38
N GLU A 256 -4.31 -2.33 26.48
CA GLU A 256 -4.07 -3.73 26.84
C GLU A 256 -2.60 -3.98 27.21
N TRP A 257 -1.67 -3.09 26.84
CA TRP A 257 -0.22 -3.17 27.10
C TRP A 257 0.50 -4.44 26.60
N GLU A 258 -0.20 -5.38 25.98
CA GLU A 258 0.38 -6.62 25.45
C GLU A 258 1.14 -6.42 24.13
N VAL A 259 0.68 -5.49 23.31
CA VAL A 259 1.21 -5.27 21.95
C VAL A 259 1.45 -3.78 21.73
N VAL A 260 2.70 -3.42 21.46
CA VAL A 260 3.08 -2.04 21.18
C VAL A 260 2.79 -1.73 19.70
N PRO A 261 2.00 -0.68 19.38
CA PRO A 261 1.80 -0.22 18.01
C PRO A 261 3.12 0.07 17.30
N ASN A 262 3.23 -0.29 16.02
CA ASN A 262 4.35 0.13 15.17
C ASN A 262 4.02 1.41 14.38
N GLU A 263 5.01 1.95 13.66
CA GLU A 263 4.84 3.12 12.79
C GLU A 263 3.66 2.97 11.83
N ALA A 264 3.51 1.81 11.18
CA ALA A 264 2.41 1.54 10.25
C ALA A 264 1.02 1.65 10.91
N THR A 265 0.88 1.18 12.14
CA THR A 265 -0.36 1.33 12.92
C THR A 265 -0.66 2.80 13.20
N ILE A 266 0.36 3.55 13.63
CA ILE A 266 0.22 4.95 14.01
C ILE A 266 -0.14 5.81 12.79
N VAL A 267 0.54 5.62 11.66
CA VAL A 267 0.21 6.28 10.38
C VAL A 267 -1.24 6.00 9.97
N THR A 268 -1.69 4.76 10.12
CA THR A 268 -3.06 4.36 9.79
C THR A 268 -4.09 5.07 10.67
N VAL A 269 -3.83 5.18 11.97
CA VAL A 269 -4.72 5.87 12.91
C VAL A 269 -4.73 7.38 12.66
N LEU A 270 -3.57 8.00 12.43
CA LEU A 270 -3.50 9.42 12.09
C LEU A 270 -4.28 9.74 10.81
N SER A 271 -4.22 8.86 9.81
CA SER A 271 -5.05 8.95 8.60
C SER A 271 -6.55 8.84 8.91
N ALA A 272 -6.93 7.95 9.82
CA ALA A 272 -8.31 7.85 10.30
C ALA A 272 -8.76 9.14 11.00
N CYS A 273 -7.96 9.69 11.94
CA CYS A 273 -8.23 10.97 12.61
C CYS A 273 -8.40 12.12 11.61
N SER A 274 -7.50 12.20 10.64
CA SER A 274 -7.50 13.18 9.55
C SER A 274 -8.79 13.10 8.70
N SER A 275 -9.36 11.91 8.55
CA SER A 275 -10.56 11.67 7.73
C SER A 275 -11.86 12.07 8.42
N ILE A 276 -11.91 12.02 9.76
CA ILE A 276 -13.06 12.45 10.57
C ILE A 276 -12.88 13.81 11.23
N GLY A 277 -11.72 14.45 11.07
CA GLY A 277 -11.43 15.74 11.70
C GLY A 277 -11.31 15.66 13.23
N ALA A 278 -10.92 14.49 13.79
CA ALA A 278 -10.82 14.29 15.23
C ALA A 278 -9.48 14.83 15.77
N LEU A 279 -9.44 16.13 16.09
CA LEU A 279 -8.23 16.83 16.50
C LEU A 279 -7.71 16.36 17.87
N SER A 280 -8.56 16.27 18.90
CA SER A 280 -8.13 15.87 20.26
C SER A 280 -7.48 14.50 20.26
N LEU A 281 -8.02 13.58 19.48
CA LEU A 281 -7.48 12.25 19.33
C LEU A 281 -6.16 12.27 18.59
N GLY A 282 -6.07 13.05 17.51
CA GLY A 282 -4.81 13.28 16.81
C GLY A 282 -3.72 13.80 17.74
N GLN A 283 -4.05 14.74 18.62
CA GLN A 283 -3.16 15.26 19.66
C GLN A 283 -2.79 14.21 20.71
N TRP A 284 -3.73 13.33 21.09
CA TRP A 284 -3.43 12.21 21.98
C TRP A 284 -2.46 11.21 21.35
N VAL A 285 -2.65 10.88 20.06
CA VAL A 285 -1.72 10.04 19.29
C VAL A 285 -0.35 10.73 19.16
N HIS A 286 -0.30 12.03 18.90
CA HIS A 286 0.94 12.80 18.88
C HIS A 286 1.66 12.75 20.24
N SER A 287 0.94 12.96 21.33
CA SER A 287 1.47 12.85 22.70
C SER A 287 1.94 11.43 23.04
N TYR A 288 1.37 10.40 22.40
CA TYR A 288 1.83 9.03 22.51
C TYR A 288 3.14 8.80 21.74
N ILE A 289 3.30 9.41 20.55
CA ILE A 289 4.53 9.40 19.76
C ILE A 289 5.66 10.11 20.53
N ASP A 290 5.41 11.28 21.11
CA ASP A 290 6.42 12.05 21.85
C ASP A 290 7.01 11.29 23.05
N ARG A 291 6.22 10.36 23.62
CA ARG A 291 6.66 9.50 24.73
C ARG A 291 7.49 8.30 24.28
N ARG A 292 7.73 8.14 22.97
CA ARG A 292 8.39 6.98 22.38
C ARG A 292 9.70 7.37 21.69
N SER A 293 10.80 7.06 22.35
CA SER A 293 12.15 7.28 21.82
C SER A 293 12.49 6.39 20.62
N ASP A 294 11.73 5.33 20.37
CA ASP A 294 11.94 4.41 19.26
C ASP A 294 11.28 4.88 17.95
N LEU A 295 10.48 5.95 17.98
CA LEU A 295 9.82 6.53 16.81
C LEU A 295 10.45 7.87 16.46
N ALA A 296 11.00 7.98 15.26
CA ALA A 296 11.42 9.25 14.70
C ALA A 296 10.27 9.90 13.93
N VAL A 297 9.97 11.16 14.21
CA VAL A 297 8.97 11.96 13.47
C VAL A 297 9.58 12.43 12.15
N GLU A 298 9.83 11.48 11.25
CA GLU A 298 10.41 11.68 9.92
C GLU A 298 9.64 10.85 8.89
N GLY A 299 9.88 11.10 7.60
CA GLY A 299 9.31 10.32 6.49
C GLY A 299 7.79 10.15 6.60
N ASN A 300 7.32 8.90 6.59
CA ASN A 300 5.88 8.58 6.59
C ASN A 300 5.17 9.03 7.87
N LEU A 301 5.81 8.88 9.04
CA LEU A 301 5.21 9.27 10.31
C LEU A 301 5.06 10.80 10.42
N GLY A 302 6.11 11.53 10.05
CA GLY A 302 6.08 12.99 9.99
C GLY A 302 5.02 13.51 9.02
N ASN A 303 4.94 12.93 7.82
CA ASN A 303 3.93 13.26 6.82
C ASN A 303 2.50 12.96 7.30
N ALA A 304 2.30 11.85 8.00
CA ALA A 304 0.99 11.47 8.55
C ALA A 304 0.52 12.45 9.64
N LEU A 305 1.42 12.84 10.55
CA LEU A 305 1.13 13.84 11.59
C LEU A 305 0.81 15.21 10.96
N LEU A 306 1.64 15.64 10.02
CA LEU A 306 1.44 16.88 9.26
C LEU A 306 0.05 16.92 8.61
N ASN A 307 -0.29 15.87 7.85
CA ASN A 307 -1.58 15.78 7.17
C ASN A 307 -2.76 15.67 8.14
N MET A 308 -2.58 15.02 9.31
CA MET A 308 -3.60 14.95 10.33
C MET A 308 -3.94 16.35 10.87
N TYR A 309 -2.95 17.11 11.34
CA TYR A 309 -3.17 18.47 11.85
C TYR A 309 -3.75 19.40 10.78
N ALA A 310 -3.21 19.33 9.55
CA ALA A 310 -3.68 20.15 8.44
C ALA A 310 -5.16 19.93 8.11
N LYS A 311 -5.63 18.67 8.06
CA LYS A 311 -7.05 18.36 7.77
C LYS A 311 -7.98 18.56 8.96
N CYS A 312 -7.47 18.48 10.19
CA CYS A 312 -8.22 18.78 11.39
C CYS A 312 -8.34 20.29 11.68
N GLY A 313 -7.73 21.15 10.85
CA GLY A 313 -7.87 22.61 10.93
C GLY A 313 -6.81 23.33 11.77
N ASP A 314 -5.93 22.60 12.47
CA ASP A 314 -4.81 23.18 13.21
C ASP A 314 -3.57 23.31 12.31
N ILE A 315 -3.65 24.30 11.41
CA ILE A 315 -2.62 24.57 10.43
C ILE A 315 -1.30 25.05 11.06
N TYR A 316 -1.35 25.64 12.25
CA TYR A 316 -0.16 26.14 12.94
C TYR A 316 0.72 25.00 13.43
N THR A 317 0.12 24.00 14.07
CA THR A 317 0.84 22.78 14.48
C THR A 317 1.34 22.00 13.28
N ALA A 318 0.56 21.94 12.18
CA ALA A 318 1.00 21.35 10.93
C ALA A 318 2.28 22.04 10.40
N ILE A 319 2.31 23.38 10.31
CA ILE A 319 3.51 24.13 9.88
C ILE A 319 4.68 23.92 10.85
N HIS A 320 4.42 23.84 12.15
CA HIS A 320 5.46 23.55 13.14
C HIS A 320 6.12 22.20 12.88
N ILE A 321 5.32 21.14 12.72
CA ILE A 321 5.82 19.79 12.40
C ILE A 321 6.60 19.82 11.08
N PHE A 322 6.06 20.44 10.03
CA PHE A 322 6.74 20.58 8.75
C PHE A 322 8.14 21.20 8.91
N ASN A 323 8.25 22.29 9.69
CA ASN A 323 9.54 22.95 9.91
C ASN A 323 10.52 22.07 10.68
N MET A 324 10.03 21.24 11.62
CA MET A 324 10.85 20.31 12.42
C MET A 324 11.39 19.11 11.64
N LEU A 325 10.77 18.71 10.53
CA LEU A 325 11.26 17.61 9.68
C LEU A 325 12.67 17.92 9.14
N GLU A 326 13.64 17.04 9.37
CA GLU A 326 14.99 17.14 8.83
C GLU A 326 14.96 16.94 7.31
N HIS A 327 14.24 15.92 6.84
CA HIS A 327 14.10 15.63 5.41
C HIS A 327 12.67 15.84 4.91
N LYS A 328 12.48 16.95 4.17
CA LYS A 328 11.21 17.30 3.54
C LYS A 328 11.13 16.71 2.13
N ASP A 329 10.33 15.66 1.96
CA ASP A 329 10.03 15.06 0.66
C ASP A 329 8.83 15.72 -0.03
N ILE A 330 8.54 15.30 -1.26
CA ILE A 330 7.43 15.85 -2.05
C ILE A 330 6.07 15.71 -1.35
N ILE A 331 5.88 14.65 -0.56
CA ILE A 331 4.65 14.39 0.21
C ILE A 331 4.51 15.42 1.33
N SER A 332 5.60 15.75 2.04
CA SER A 332 5.61 16.77 3.10
C SER A 332 5.19 18.13 2.54
N TRP A 333 5.79 18.56 1.42
CA TRP A 333 5.47 19.82 0.73
C TRP A 333 4.03 19.83 0.23
N GLY A 334 3.61 18.78 -0.47
CA GLY A 334 2.24 18.67 -0.98
C GLY A 334 1.20 18.74 0.13
N SER A 335 1.46 18.08 1.27
CA SER A 335 0.54 18.03 2.42
C SER A 335 0.34 19.41 3.05
N VAL A 336 1.41 20.17 3.28
CA VAL A 336 1.30 21.51 3.87
C VAL A 336 0.73 22.54 2.89
N ILE A 337 1.02 22.43 1.59
CA ILE A 337 0.44 23.28 0.53
C ILE A 337 -1.08 23.04 0.47
N CYS A 338 -1.52 21.77 0.41
CA CYS A 338 -2.94 21.43 0.42
C CYS A 338 -3.61 21.85 1.74
N GLY A 339 -2.93 21.64 2.87
CA GLY A 339 -3.40 22.07 4.18
C GLY A 339 -3.67 23.57 4.27
N LEU A 340 -2.73 24.40 3.82
CA LEU A 340 -2.89 25.86 3.77
C LEU A 340 -4.04 26.27 2.86
N ALA A 341 -4.16 25.63 1.69
CA ALA A 341 -5.23 25.88 0.74
C ALA A 341 -6.62 25.58 1.34
N MET A 342 -6.78 24.43 1.98
CA MET A 342 -8.04 24.01 2.61
C MET A 342 -8.45 24.92 3.78
N ASN A 343 -7.46 25.48 4.51
CA ASN A 343 -7.69 26.38 5.63
C ASN A 343 -7.78 27.87 5.21
N GLY A 344 -7.89 28.17 3.91
CA GLY A 344 -8.10 29.54 3.42
C GLY A 344 -6.85 30.42 3.39
N HIS A 345 -5.66 29.87 3.63
CA HIS A 345 -4.39 30.61 3.64
C HIS A 345 -3.71 30.62 2.25
N GLY A 346 -4.47 31.03 1.22
CA GLY A 346 -4.01 30.97 -0.18
C GLY A 346 -2.71 31.72 -0.47
N LYS A 347 -2.48 32.90 0.16
CA LYS A 347 -1.24 33.67 -0.02
C LYS A 347 0.00 32.92 0.49
N HIS A 348 -0.08 32.35 1.69
CA HIS A 348 1.01 31.55 2.27
C HIS A 348 1.30 30.29 1.43
N THR A 349 0.28 29.75 0.76
CA THR A 349 0.43 28.60 -0.16
C THR A 349 1.41 28.93 -1.30
N VAL A 350 1.28 30.13 -1.89
CA VAL A 350 2.17 30.60 -2.97
C VAL A 350 3.60 30.83 -2.46
N GLU A 351 3.76 31.42 -1.28
CA GLU A 351 5.08 31.61 -0.65
C GLU A 351 5.77 30.28 -0.38
N LEU A 352 5.01 29.28 0.09
CA LEU A 352 5.53 27.95 0.38
C LEU A 352 5.95 27.21 -0.91
N PHE A 353 5.18 27.35 -1.98
CA PHE A 353 5.56 26.84 -3.29
C PHE A 353 6.86 27.48 -3.80
N ALA A 354 7.03 28.79 -3.65
CA ALA A 354 8.29 29.45 -3.99
C ALA A 354 9.48 28.87 -3.19
N ARG A 355 9.29 28.60 -1.89
CA ARG A 355 10.32 27.94 -1.06
C ARG A 355 10.63 26.52 -1.52
N MET A 356 9.62 25.74 -1.91
CA MET A 356 9.79 24.39 -2.48
C MET A 356 10.72 24.42 -3.69
N LEU A 357 10.50 25.37 -4.60
CA LEU A 357 11.33 25.55 -5.80
C LEU A 357 12.77 25.96 -5.45
N ILE A 358 12.97 26.86 -4.49
CA ILE A 358 14.30 27.29 -4.04
C ILE A 358 15.10 26.12 -3.44
N GLN A 359 14.42 25.20 -2.75
CA GLN A 359 15.05 23.99 -2.20
C GLN A 359 15.27 22.88 -3.24
N GLY A 360 14.91 23.12 -4.51
CA GLY A 360 15.13 22.18 -5.59
C GLY A 360 14.21 20.96 -5.58
N VAL A 361 13.09 21.02 -4.85
CA VAL A 361 12.09 19.95 -4.86
C VAL A 361 11.13 20.20 -6.02
N PRO A 362 11.05 19.31 -7.03
CA PRO A 362 10.17 19.51 -8.17
C PRO A 362 8.70 19.32 -7.75
N PRO A 363 7.78 20.18 -8.21
CA PRO A 363 6.36 20.00 -7.93
C PRO A 363 5.78 18.83 -8.73
N ASP A 364 4.76 18.19 -8.15
CA ASP A 364 3.95 17.14 -8.77
C ASP A 364 2.50 17.60 -9.00
N ASP A 365 1.67 16.69 -9.49
CA ASP A 365 0.24 16.91 -9.69
C ASP A 365 -0.47 17.29 -8.39
N VAL A 366 -0.13 16.67 -7.25
CA VAL A 366 -0.73 17.00 -5.94
C VAL A 366 -0.40 18.44 -5.52
N THR A 367 0.82 18.88 -5.75
CA THR A 367 1.26 20.26 -5.48
C THR A 367 0.41 21.27 -6.26
N PHE A 368 0.14 21.02 -7.54
CA PHE A 368 -0.70 21.88 -8.36
C PHE A 368 -2.18 21.83 -7.97
N ILE A 369 -2.70 20.69 -7.52
CA ILE A 369 -4.06 20.63 -6.93
C ILE A 369 -4.15 21.57 -5.72
N GLY A 370 -3.16 21.56 -4.84
CA GLY A 370 -3.10 22.44 -3.67
C GLY A 370 -3.09 23.93 -4.06
N LEU A 371 -2.22 24.31 -5.01
CA LEU A 371 -2.14 25.68 -5.53
C LEU A 371 -3.44 26.15 -6.17
N LEU A 372 -4.03 25.33 -7.05
CA LEU A 372 -5.27 25.69 -7.75
C LEU A 372 -6.45 25.79 -6.78
N SER A 373 -6.50 24.92 -5.76
CA SER A 373 -7.51 24.98 -4.70
C SER A 373 -7.37 26.25 -3.85
N ALA A 374 -6.14 26.62 -3.49
CA ALA A 374 -5.85 27.89 -2.81
C ALA A 374 -6.32 29.10 -3.64
N CYS A 375 -6.02 29.11 -4.95
CA CYS A 375 -6.48 30.15 -5.86
C CYS A 375 -8.02 30.19 -5.96
N SER A 376 -8.68 29.03 -6.00
CA SER A 376 -10.14 28.92 -6.01
C SER A 376 -10.77 29.52 -4.75
N HIS A 377 -10.27 29.15 -3.57
CA HIS A 377 -10.78 29.65 -2.30
C HIS A 377 -10.47 31.13 -2.05
N ALA A 378 -9.34 31.63 -2.56
CA ALA A 378 -8.95 33.03 -2.44
C ALA A 378 -9.50 33.94 -3.56
N GLY A 379 -10.20 33.40 -4.55
CA GLY A 379 -10.71 34.16 -5.70
C GLY A 379 -9.62 34.67 -6.66
N LEU A 380 -8.44 34.05 -6.65
CA LEU A 380 -7.26 34.45 -7.45
C LEU A 380 -7.29 33.77 -8.82
N VAL A 381 -8.28 34.13 -9.65
CA VAL A 381 -8.53 33.47 -10.96
C VAL A 381 -7.33 33.56 -11.90
N LYS A 382 -6.68 34.73 -11.97
CA LYS A 382 -5.56 34.96 -12.90
C LYS A 382 -4.35 34.12 -12.52
N GLU A 383 -4.01 34.10 -11.24
CA GLU A 383 -2.91 33.33 -10.68
C GLU A 383 -3.15 31.82 -10.84
N GLY A 384 -4.39 31.36 -10.60
CA GLY A 384 -4.77 29.97 -10.83
C GLY A 384 -4.57 29.52 -12.28
N LEU A 385 -4.97 30.35 -13.25
CA LEU A 385 -4.74 30.08 -14.67
C LEU A 385 -3.25 30.13 -15.04
N MET A 386 -2.45 30.97 -14.39
CA MET A 386 -0.99 30.97 -14.54
C MET A 386 -0.38 29.67 -14.05
N PHE A 387 -0.76 29.18 -12.86
CA PHE A 387 -0.28 27.90 -12.34
C PHE A 387 -0.72 26.72 -13.22
N PHE A 388 -1.95 26.72 -13.72
CA PHE A 388 -2.44 25.67 -14.63
C PHE A 388 -1.65 25.61 -15.94
N LYS A 389 -1.29 26.77 -16.51
CA LYS A 389 -0.42 26.83 -17.69
C LYS A 389 1.00 26.37 -17.37
N ALA A 390 1.58 26.85 -16.26
CA ALA A 390 2.92 26.46 -15.84
C ALA A 390 3.05 24.95 -15.60
N MET A 391 2.04 24.32 -14.99
CA MET A 391 1.96 22.88 -14.78
C MET A 391 2.23 22.09 -16.08
N ARG A 392 1.54 22.47 -17.16
CA ARG A 392 1.66 21.81 -18.47
C ARG A 392 2.92 22.25 -19.22
N ASP A 393 3.14 23.55 -19.32
CA ASP A 393 4.09 24.13 -20.27
C ASP A 393 5.52 24.22 -19.70
N THR A 394 5.66 24.33 -18.37
CA THR A 394 6.96 24.45 -17.68
C THR A 394 7.37 23.16 -17.00
N TYR A 395 6.44 22.49 -16.30
CA TYR A 395 6.74 21.28 -15.53
C TYR A 395 6.39 19.98 -16.26
N ALA A 396 5.79 20.06 -17.46
CA ALA A 396 5.38 18.90 -18.26
C ALA A 396 4.46 17.91 -17.51
N ILE A 397 3.65 18.41 -16.56
CA ILE A 397 2.70 17.61 -15.80
C ILE A 397 1.36 17.66 -16.53
N ALA A 398 0.86 16.48 -16.92
CA ALA A 398 -0.42 16.36 -17.62
C ALA A 398 -1.59 16.67 -16.67
N PRO A 399 -2.50 17.60 -17.00
CA PRO A 399 -3.67 17.89 -16.17
C PRO A 399 -4.59 16.67 -16.01
N GLN A 400 -4.89 16.33 -14.76
CA GLN A 400 -5.87 15.31 -14.39
C GLN A 400 -7.24 15.91 -14.04
N MET A 401 -8.28 15.06 -13.90
CA MET A 401 -9.66 15.45 -13.60
C MET A 401 -9.78 16.40 -12.40
N GLN A 402 -8.99 16.23 -11.34
CA GLN A 402 -9.01 17.13 -10.18
C GLN A 402 -8.57 18.57 -10.55
N HIS A 403 -7.55 18.74 -11.39
CA HIS A 403 -7.05 20.05 -11.81
C HIS A 403 -8.11 20.82 -12.59
N TYR A 404 -8.78 20.15 -13.54
CA TYR A 404 -9.91 20.72 -14.25
C TYR A 404 -11.06 21.08 -13.30
N GLY A 405 -11.33 20.23 -12.30
CA GLY A 405 -12.26 20.52 -11.22
C GLY A 405 -11.93 21.81 -10.47
N CYS A 406 -10.65 22.05 -10.12
CA CYS A 406 -10.22 23.27 -9.45
C CYS A 406 -10.41 24.52 -10.32
N ILE A 407 -10.16 24.45 -11.64
CA ILE A 407 -10.39 25.58 -12.55
C ILE A 407 -11.88 25.91 -12.67
N ILE A 408 -12.73 24.90 -12.78
CA ILE A 408 -14.18 25.10 -12.85
C ILE A 408 -14.74 25.61 -11.52
N ASP A 409 -14.26 25.10 -10.38
CA ASP A 409 -14.60 25.65 -9.06
C ASP A 409 -14.20 27.12 -8.95
N MET A 410 -13.03 27.48 -9.47
CA MET A 410 -12.52 28.85 -9.45
C MET A 410 -13.36 29.81 -10.31
N TYR A 411 -13.69 29.46 -11.55
CA TYR A 411 -14.61 30.24 -12.38
C TYR A 411 -16.01 30.31 -11.76
N GLY A 412 -16.52 29.18 -11.27
CA GLY A 412 -17.83 29.10 -10.65
C GLY A 412 -17.96 29.98 -9.40
N ARG A 413 -16.96 29.97 -8.51
CA ARG A 413 -16.91 30.86 -7.34
C ARG A 413 -16.84 32.33 -7.73
N ALA A 414 -16.09 32.65 -8.79
CA ALA A 414 -15.99 34.01 -9.32
C ALA A 414 -17.24 34.49 -10.09
N GLY A 415 -18.20 33.60 -10.36
CA GLY A 415 -19.41 33.93 -11.15
C GLY A 415 -19.15 34.03 -12.66
N LEU A 416 -17.98 33.59 -13.13
CA LEU A 416 -17.51 33.64 -14.51
C LEU A 416 -18.03 32.40 -15.28
N PHE A 417 -19.35 32.34 -15.46
CA PHE A 417 -20.03 31.15 -16.00
C PHE A 417 -19.80 30.93 -17.50
N GLU A 418 -19.61 32.00 -18.27
CA GLU A 418 -19.31 31.89 -19.72
C GLU A 418 -17.92 31.29 -19.91
N GLU A 419 -16.93 31.78 -19.17
CA GLU A 419 -15.58 31.24 -19.18
C GLU A 419 -15.52 29.79 -18.65
N ALA A 420 -16.37 29.42 -17.69
CA ALA A 420 -16.50 28.04 -17.23
C ALA A 420 -17.05 27.12 -18.33
N GLU A 421 -18.04 27.58 -19.11
CA GLU A 421 -18.61 26.83 -20.24
C GLU A 421 -17.59 26.68 -21.39
N ASP A 422 -16.91 27.76 -21.75
CA ASP A 422 -15.84 27.76 -22.75
C ASP A 422 -14.69 26.83 -22.35
N PHE A 423 -14.29 26.86 -21.07
CA PHE A 423 -13.25 25.96 -20.58
C PHE A 423 -13.70 24.50 -20.67
N LEU A 424 -14.93 24.18 -20.25
CA LEU A 424 -15.50 22.83 -20.32
C LEU A 424 -15.53 22.27 -21.74
N THR A 425 -15.91 23.09 -22.72
CA THR A 425 -15.95 22.67 -24.12
C THR A 425 -14.55 22.47 -24.70
N SER A 426 -13.54 23.18 -24.20
CA SER A 426 -12.14 23.03 -24.62
C SER A 426 -11.39 21.85 -23.99
N MET A 427 -11.99 21.17 -23.00
CA MET A 427 -11.32 20.08 -22.29
C MET A 427 -11.07 18.87 -23.19
N PRO A 428 -9.89 18.22 -23.10
CA PRO A 428 -9.58 17.02 -23.89
C PRO A 428 -10.25 15.75 -23.34
N VAL A 429 -10.94 15.84 -22.21
CA VAL A 429 -11.57 14.72 -21.50
C VAL A 429 -13.00 15.07 -21.12
N GLU A 430 -13.87 14.07 -21.12
CA GLU A 430 -15.26 14.23 -20.70
C GLU A 430 -15.36 14.58 -19.20
N ALA A 431 -16.17 15.58 -18.87
CA ALA A 431 -16.34 16.06 -17.51
C ALA A 431 -17.01 15.03 -16.60
N LYS A 432 -16.50 14.89 -15.37
CA LYS A 432 -16.98 13.93 -14.36
C LYS A 432 -17.40 14.61 -13.06
N GLY A 433 -17.86 13.80 -12.11
CA GLY A 433 -18.43 14.20 -10.82
C GLY A 433 -17.86 15.46 -10.13
N PRO A 434 -16.53 15.62 -9.97
CA PRO A 434 -15.95 16.81 -9.33
C PRO A 434 -16.28 18.12 -10.04
N ILE A 435 -16.21 18.14 -11.38
CA ILE A 435 -16.49 19.32 -12.21
C ILE A 435 -17.97 19.71 -12.11
N TRP A 436 -18.85 18.73 -12.30
CA TRP A 436 -20.28 18.95 -12.18
C TRP A 436 -20.69 19.36 -10.77
N GLY A 437 -20.06 18.79 -9.74
CA GLY A 437 -20.26 19.19 -8.35
C GLY A 437 -19.89 20.64 -8.10
N ALA A 438 -18.73 21.09 -8.62
CA ALA A 438 -18.28 22.47 -8.54
C ALA A 438 -19.26 23.45 -9.20
N LEU A 439 -19.75 23.14 -10.40
CA LEU A 439 -20.76 23.96 -11.09
C LEU A 439 -22.09 24.01 -10.34
N LEU A 440 -22.60 22.88 -9.84
CA LEU A 440 -23.83 22.85 -9.05
C LEU A 440 -23.71 23.72 -7.79
N GLN A 441 -22.55 23.68 -7.13
CA GLN A 441 -22.27 24.52 -5.98
C GLN A 441 -22.22 26.01 -6.35
N ALA A 442 -21.56 26.36 -7.47
CA ALA A 442 -21.52 27.72 -7.99
C ALA A 442 -22.92 28.25 -8.38
N CYS A 443 -23.74 27.43 -9.04
CA CYS A 443 -25.12 27.79 -9.39
C CYS A 443 -25.96 28.07 -8.14
N LYS A 444 -25.77 27.30 -7.07
CA LYS A 444 -26.42 27.55 -5.78
C LYS A 444 -25.98 28.87 -5.16
N ILE A 445 -24.68 29.19 -5.19
CA ILE A 445 -24.13 30.42 -4.61
C ILE A 445 -24.64 31.66 -5.35
N HIS A 446 -24.65 31.63 -6.68
CA HIS A 446 -24.98 32.80 -7.51
C HIS A 446 -26.43 32.83 -8.03
N GLY A 447 -27.24 31.81 -7.74
CA GLY A 447 -28.62 31.72 -8.22
C GLY A 447 -28.76 31.61 -9.75
N ASN A 448 -27.76 31.06 -10.44
CA ASN A 448 -27.74 30.98 -11.91
C ASN A 448 -28.52 29.74 -12.42
N GLU A 449 -29.84 29.89 -12.55
CA GLU A 449 -30.76 28.85 -13.02
C GLU A 449 -30.44 28.34 -14.45
N LYS A 450 -29.96 29.22 -15.33
CA LYS A 450 -29.61 28.85 -16.71
C LYS A 450 -28.46 27.83 -16.73
N MET A 451 -27.40 28.10 -15.96
CA MET A 451 -26.26 27.19 -15.83
C MET A 451 -26.65 25.90 -15.10
N PHE A 452 -27.55 25.98 -14.12
CA PHE A 452 -28.07 24.79 -13.42
C PHE A 452 -28.81 23.84 -14.38
N GLU A 453 -29.75 24.34 -15.17
CA GLU A 453 -30.50 23.50 -16.14
C GLU A 453 -29.59 22.96 -17.27
N TRP A 454 -28.54 23.69 -17.64
CA TRP A 454 -27.50 23.16 -18.54
C TRP A 454 -26.72 22.00 -17.89
N THR A 455 -26.21 22.19 -16.67
CA THR A 455 -25.46 21.18 -15.91
C THR A 455 -26.27 19.91 -15.66
N LYS A 456 -27.55 20.08 -15.30
CA LYS A 456 -28.50 18.99 -15.06
C LYS A 456 -28.71 18.10 -16.29
N ARG A 457 -28.83 18.67 -17.49
CA ARG A 457 -29.05 17.89 -18.72
C ARG A 457 -27.88 16.93 -18.98
N HIS A 458 -26.66 17.37 -18.73
CA HIS A 458 -25.47 16.52 -18.87
C HIS A 458 -25.40 15.45 -17.76
N LEU A 459 -25.73 15.80 -16.52
CA LEU A 459 -25.75 14.85 -15.39
C LEU A 459 -26.79 13.74 -15.54
N LEU A 460 -27.99 14.04 -16.02
CA LEU A 460 -29.05 13.04 -16.12
C LEU A 460 -28.77 12.00 -17.21
N ASN A 461 -28.02 12.40 -18.25
CA ASN A 461 -27.63 11.53 -19.36
C ASN A 461 -26.44 10.62 -19.01
N ASP A 462 -25.63 10.96 -18.01
CA ASP A 462 -24.51 10.14 -17.55
C ASP A 462 -24.99 9.02 -16.60
N LYS A 463 -24.60 7.77 -16.91
CA LYS A 463 -24.90 6.59 -16.09
C LYS A 463 -23.90 6.40 -14.94
N HIS A 464 -22.77 7.10 -14.95
CA HIS A 464 -21.66 6.96 -14.00
C HIS A 464 -21.51 8.15 -13.03
N VAL A 465 -22.57 8.95 -12.86
CA VAL A 465 -22.54 10.07 -11.91
C VAL A 465 -22.31 9.58 -10.48
N GLY A 466 -21.29 10.15 -9.83
CA GLY A 466 -20.97 9.87 -8.44
C GLY A 466 -22.09 10.29 -7.48
N VAL A 467 -22.26 9.53 -6.39
CA VAL A 467 -23.30 9.78 -5.37
C VAL A 467 -23.19 11.15 -4.72
N GLY A 468 -21.97 11.69 -4.57
CA GLY A 468 -21.73 13.04 -4.06
C GLY A 468 -22.38 14.12 -4.94
N THR A 469 -22.20 14.02 -6.26
CA THR A 469 -22.78 14.95 -7.23
C THR A 469 -24.31 14.84 -7.29
N LEU A 470 -24.87 13.62 -7.21
CA LEU A 470 -26.32 13.42 -7.09
C LEU A 470 -26.87 14.02 -5.78
N ALA A 471 -26.12 13.95 -4.69
CA ALA A 471 -26.53 14.56 -3.43
C ALA A 471 -26.57 16.10 -3.53
N LEU A 472 -25.59 16.71 -4.19
CA LEU A 472 -25.59 18.16 -4.45
C LEU A 472 -26.78 18.58 -5.32
N LEU A 473 -27.08 17.80 -6.37
CA LEU A 473 -28.26 18.02 -7.22
C LEU A 473 -29.57 17.92 -6.42
N SER A 474 -29.71 16.89 -5.57
CA SER A 474 -30.88 16.73 -4.69
C SER A 474 -31.02 17.90 -3.72
N ASN A 475 -29.92 18.38 -3.14
CA ASN A 475 -29.92 19.51 -2.22
C ASN A 475 -30.32 20.82 -2.92
N HIS A 476 -29.90 21.03 -4.17
CA HIS A 476 -30.30 22.19 -4.95
C HIS A 476 -31.82 22.18 -5.22
N TYR A 477 -32.40 21.03 -5.62
CA TYR A 477 -33.86 20.93 -5.76
C TYR A 477 -34.62 21.22 -4.47
N ALA A 478 -34.11 20.74 -3.34
CA ALA A 478 -34.72 21.01 -2.04
C ALA A 478 -34.66 22.51 -1.70
N SER A 479 -33.56 23.22 -2.01
CA SER A 479 -33.46 24.66 -1.77
C SER A 479 -34.36 25.50 -2.67
N SER A 480 -34.73 24.99 -3.85
CA SER A 480 -35.69 25.63 -4.77
C SER A 480 -37.12 25.10 -4.60
N GLU A 481 -37.45 24.51 -3.44
CA GLU A 481 -38.77 23.96 -3.08
C GLU A 481 -39.32 22.85 -4.00
N ARG A 482 -38.47 22.26 -4.86
CA ARG A 482 -38.81 21.17 -5.80
C ARG A 482 -38.63 19.80 -5.15
N TRP A 483 -39.40 19.51 -4.11
CA TRP A 483 -39.25 18.31 -3.29
C TRP A 483 -39.42 16.98 -4.06
N ASP A 484 -40.31 16.93 -5.05
CA ASP A 484 -40.53 15.73 -5.87
C ASP A 484 -39.28 15.34 -6.65
N ASP A 485 -38.59 16.33 -7.23
CA ASP A 485 -37.37 16.10 -8.00
C ASP A 485 -36.20 15.73 -7.07
N ALA A 486 -36.12 16.36 -5.89
CA ALA A 486 -35.15 15.97 -4.86
C ALA A 486 -35.33 14.49 -4.43
N ASN A 487 -36.57 14.04 -4.25
CA ASN A 487 -36.90 12.67 -3.87
C ASN A 487 -36.62 11.66 -4.98
N ARG A 488 -36.85 12.02 -6.25
CA ARG A 488 -36.44 11.19 -7.40
C ARG A 488 -34.93 10.95 -7.43
N VAL A 489 -34.14 12.00 -7.23
CA VAL A 489 -32.66 11.88 -7.20
C VAL A 489 -32.19 11.02 -6.02
N ARG A 490 -32.77 11.20 -4.81
CA ARG A 490 -32.46 10.37 -3.63
C ARG A 490 -32.80 8.89 -3.82
N SER A 491 -33.90 8.60 -4.54
CA SER A 491 -34.27 7.23 -4.87
C SER A 491 -33.26 6.58 -5.81
N ARG A 492 -32.77 7.31 -6.83
CA ARG A 492 -31.67 6.88 -7.70
C ARG A 492 -30.40 6.58 -6.89
N MET A 493 -30.04 7.45 -5.95
CA MET A 493 -28.89 7.24 -5.04
C MET A 493 -29.03 5.97 -4.18
N ARG A 494 -30.23 5.66 -3.66
CA ARG A 494 -30.48 4.43 -2.88
C ARG A 494 -30.35 3.17 -3.73
N SER A 495 -30.85 3.20 -4.97
CA SER A 495 -30.77 2.07 -5.89
C SER A 495 -29.34 1.75 -6.37
N SER A 496 -28.42 2.71 -6.31
CA SER A 496 -27.01 2.50 -6.66
C SER A 496 -26.17 1.78 -5.58
N GLY A 497 -26.77 1.35 -4.47
CA GLY A 497 -26.12 0.47 -3.48
C GLY A 497 -25.00 1.10 -2.63
N VAL A 498 -24.62 2.35 -2.90
CA VAL A 498 -23.60 3.09 -2.15
C VAL A 498 -24.31 3.95 -1.08
N LYS A 499 -24.12 3.59 0.19
CA LYS A 499 -24.57 4.42 1.31
C LYS A 499 -23.71 5.68 1.37
N LYS A 500 -24.33 6.85 1.21
CA LYS A 500 -23.72 8.12 1.64
C LYS A 500 -23.60 8.08 3.17
N MET A 501 -22.38 8.16 3.71
CA MET A 501 -22.23 8.66 5.08
C MET A 501 -22.77 10.09 5.07
N ALA A 502 -23.70 10.39 5.98
CA ALA A 502 -24.17 11.76 6.15
C ALA A 502 -22.95 12.68 6.28
N GLY A 503 -23.03 13.89 5.71
CA GLY A 503 -21.98 14.88 5.94
C GLY A 503 -22.13 15.34 7.38
N CYS A 504 -21.44 14.68 8.29
CA CYS A 504 -21.37 15.10 9.68
C CYS A 504 -20.32 16.21 9.77
N SER A 505 -20.75 17.40 10.18
CA SER A 505 -19.82 18.40 10.68
C SER A 505 -19.58 18.09 12.15
N TRP A 506 -18.39 17.59 12.46
CA TRP A 506 -17.98 17.31 13.83
C TRP A 506 -17.51 18.62 14.46
N ILE A 507 -18.17 19.04 15.54
CA ILE A 507 -17.65 20.09 16.42
C ILE A 507 -17.20 19.37 17.68
N GLU A 508 -15.90 19.37 17.90
CA GLU A 508 -15.32 18.90 19.15
C GLU A 508 -15.59 19.97 20.22
N LEU A 509 -16.50 19.69 21.14
CA LEU A 509 -16.78 20.57 22.27
C LEU A 509 -15.77 20.25 23.37
N ASP A 510 -14.97 21.23 23.77
CA ASP A 510 -14.06 21.12 24.92
C ASP A 510 -14.86 20.84 26.20
N THR A 511 -14.98 19.56 26.60
CA THR A 511 -15.49 19.21 27.92
C THR A 511 -14.34 19.24 28.91
N THR A 512 -14.29 20.30 29.70
CA THR A 512 -13.39 20.51 30.84
C THR A 512 -13.73 19.59 32.02
N THR A 513 -13.65 18.27 31.84
CA THR A 513 -13.65 17.29 32.93
C THR A 513 -12.79 16.10 32.55
N ASN A 514 -11.95 15.62 33.47
CA ASN A 514 -11.03 14.48 33.31
C ASN A 514 -11.73 13.11 33.09
N SER A 515 -12.88 13.09 32.43
CA SER A 515 -13.56 11.93 31.88
C SER A 515 -13.79 12.21 30.39
N PHE A 516 -12.97 11.61 29.54
CA PHE A 516 -13.12 11.67 28.08
C PHE A 516 -14.31 10.80 27.66
N ASP A 517 -15.53 11.30 27.89
CA ASP A 517 -16.72 10.82 27.19
C ASP A 517 -16.77 11.55 25.84
N LEU A 518 -16.70 10.76 24.76
CA LEU A 518 -16.91 11.23 23.39
C LEU A 518 -18.42 11.53 23.21
N ASP A 519 -18.89 12.65 23.76
CA ASP A 519 -20.20 13.19 23.40
C ASP A 519 -20.08 13.89 22.05
N LEU A 520 -20.04 13.08 21.00
CA LEU A 520 -20.17 13.52 19.62
C LEU A 520 -21.64 13.90 19.37
N CYS A 521 -21.96 15.19 19.52
CA CYS A 521 -23.31 15.70 19.21
C CYS A 521 -23.60 15.58 17.71
N PHE A 522 -24.71 14.92 17.38
CA PHE A 522 -25.31 14.95 16.04
C PHE A 522 -25.98 16.32 15.80
N ALA A 523 -25.60 17.01 14.72
CA ALA A 523 -26.31 18.19 14.22
C ALA A 523 -27.12 17.83 12.96
#